data_AF-A0A1F1LDA2-F1
#
_entry.id   AF-A0A1F1LDA2-F1
#
_cell.length_a   1.000
_cell.length_b   1.000
_cell.length_c   1.000
_cell.angle_alpha   90.00
_cell.angle_beta   90.00
_cell.angle_gamma   90.00
#
_symmetry.space_group_name_H-M   'P 1'
#
loop_
_entity.id
_entity.type
_entity.pdbx_description
1 polymer ?
#
loop_
_entity_poly.entity_id
_entity_poly.type
_entity_poly.pdbx_seq_one_letter_code
_entity_poly.pdbx_strand_id
1 'polypeptide(L)'
;MNIIYDKYILKLDSINTAVSNVYDYRTHYREFIIIEAEKYSNPTNYSRIVFKELNLKGNEIVVLDLSNISGLSMDSFFIWNFIVKNDKLYDEKFTKINLLENSEFEGYFKDYLFKKMKKIRNNQYQMA
;
A
#
# COMPACT_ATOMS: atom_id res chain seq x y z
N MET A 1 1.65 -3.52 -26.35
CA MET A 1 0.76 -4.39 -25.58
C MET A 1 0.37 -3.64 -24.32
N ASN A 2 -0.81 -3.01 -24.30
CA ASN A 2 -1.29 -2.25 -23.14
C ASN A 2 -1.86 -3.25 -22.14
N ILE A 3 -1.07 -3.61 -21.13
CA ILE A 3 -1.60 -4.39 -20.01
C ILE A 3 -2.45 -3.42 -19.19
N ILE A 4 -3.76 -3.45 -19.45
CA ILE A 4 -4.76 -2.85 -18.56
C ILE A 4 -4.78 -3.75 -17.33
N TYR A 5 -4.07 -3.33 -16.28
CA TYR A 5 -4.19 -3.95 -14.97
C TYR A 5 -5.54 -3.54 -14.41
N ASP A 6 -6.46 -4.49 -14.26
CA ASP A 6 -7.72 -4.29 -13.53
C ASP A 6 -7.39 -3.91 -12.09
N LYS A 7 -7.33 -2.60 -11.87
CA LYS A 7 -7.01 -1.95 -10.61
C LYS A 7 -8.26 -1.89 -9.77
N TYR A 8 -8.40 -2.82 -8.83
CA TYR A 8 -9.40 -2.66 -7.78
C TYR A 8 -8.83 -1.70 -6.73
N ILE A 9 -9.36 -0.48 -6.70
CA ILE A 9 -9.20 0.38 -5.53
C ILE A 9 -10.22 -0.13 -4.51
N LEU A 10 -9.73 -0.84 -3.49
CA LEU A 10 -10.55 -1.31 -2.40
C LEU A 10 -10.64 -0.21 -1.34
N LYS A 11 -11.85 0.01 -0.83
CA LYS A 11 -12.09 0.82 0.37
C LYS A 11 -12.38 -0.13 1.52
N LEU A 12 -11.61 -0.01 2.60
CA LEU A 12 -11.79 -0.80 3.81
C LEU A 12 -12.61 0.03 4.81
N ASP A 13 -13.94 0.01 4.66
CA ASP A 13 -14.85 0.85 5.46
C ASP A 13 -14.67 0.66 6.97
N SER A 14 -14.31 -0.55 7.42
CA SER A 14 -14.04 -0.89 8.82
C SER A 14 -12.83 -0.15 9.42
N ILE A 15 -11.94 0.37 8.57
CA ILE A 15 -10.70 1.06 8.96
C ILE A 15 -10.42 2.30 8.11
N ASN A 16 -11.46 2.95 7.60
CA ASN A 16 -11.32 4.14 6.74
C ASN A 16 -10.63 5.33 7.44
N THR A 17 -10.64 5.34 8.78
CA THR A 17 -9.89 6.29 9.59
C THR A 17 -8.39 6.03 9.60
N ALA A 18 -7.98 4.81 9.23
CA ALA A 18 -6.60 4.32 9.21
C ALA A 18 -6.01 4.17 7.80
N VAL A 19 -6.85 3.77 6.85
CA VAL A 19 -6.50 3.45 5.47
C VAL A 19 -7.42 4.20 4.53
N SER A 20 -6.84 5.02 3.65
CA SER A 20 -7.60 5.84 2.70
C SER A 20 -7.94 5.07 1.43
N ASN A 21 -6.98 4.34 0.86
CA ASN A 21 -7.16 3.50 -0.32
C ASN A 21 -6.26 2.27 -0.23
N VAL A 22 -6.73 1.15 -0.79
CA VAL A 22 -5.92 -0.02 -1.06
C VAL A 22 -5.88 -0.28 -2.56
N TYR A 23 -4.69 -0.42 -3.10
CA TYR A 23 -4.45 -0.81 -4.49
C TYR A 23 -3.99 -2.26 -4.49
N ASP A 24 -4.92 -3.16 -4.78
CA ASP A 24 -4.65 -4.60 -4.81
C ASP A 24 -4.28 -5.03 -6.23
N TYR A 25 -3.03 -5.48 -6.42
CA TYR A 25 -2.50 -5.96 -7.70
C TYR A 25 -2.29 -7.48 -7.68
N ARG A 26 -2.92 -8.19 -6.73
CA ARG A 26 -2.76 -9.63 -6.63
C ARG A 26 -3.33 -10.35 -7.86
N THR A 27 -2.57 -11.31 -8.35
CA THR A 27 -2.92 -12.23 -9.42
C THR A 27 -2.31 -13.58 -9.08
N HIS A 28 -2.70 -14.66 -9.78
CA HIS A 28 -2.07 -15.98 -9.61
C HIS A 28 -0.53 -16.04 -9.76
N TYR A 29 0.10 -14.98 -10.28
CA TYR A 29 1.57 -14.88 -10.41
C TYR A 29 2.18 -13.72 -9.63
N ARG A 30 1.39 -12.87 -8.96
CA ARG A 30 1.88 -11.62 -8.35
C ARG A 30 1.14 -11.38 -7.06
N GLU A 31 1.86 -11.12 -5.99
CA GLU A 31 1.28 -10.94 -4.67
C GLU A 31 1.57 -9.53 -4.13
N PHE A 32 1.14 -8.48 -4.85
CA PHE A 32 1.52 -7.09 -4.56
C PHE A 32 0.33 -6.22 -4.19
N ILE A 33 0.46 -5.48 -3.09
CA ILE A 33 -0.58 -4.58 -2.58
C ILE A 33 0.08 -3.26 -2.16
N ILE A 34 -0.59 -2.13 -2.41
CA ILE A 34 -0.22 -0.82 -1.83
C ILE A 34 -1.36 -0.33 -0.94
N ILE A 35 -1.03 0.06 0.29
CA ILE A 35 -1.97 0.59 1.28
C ILE A 35 -1.61 2.04 1.58
N GLU A 36 -2.52 2.97 1.32
CA GLU A 36 -2.34 4.38 1.67
C GLU A 36 -2.86 4.64 3.08
N ALA A 37 -1.97 4.98 4.01
CA ALA A 37 -2.35 5.38 5.35
C ALA A 37 -3.10 6.71 5.35
N GLU A 38 -4.02 6.87 6.29
CA GLU A 38 -4.75 8.12 6.52
C GLU A 38 -4.01 9.01 7.53
N LYS A 39 -4.13 10.33 7.39
CA LYS A 39 -3.24 11.33 8.02
C LYS A 39 -3.22 11.29 9.56
N TYR A 40 -4.29 10.83 10.21
CA TYR A 40 -4.52 11.03 11.65
C TYR A 40 -4.44 9.75 12.49
N SER A 41 -3.88 8.69 11.92
CA SER A 41 -3.98 7.35 12.45
C SER A 41 -2.70 6.58 12.20
N ASN A 42 -2.26 5.82 13.19
CA ASN A 42 -1.18 4.86 12.97
C ASN A 42 -1.75 3.55 12.39
N PRO A 43 -1.46 3.20 11.12
CA PRO A 43 -1.98 2.00 10.48
C PRO A 43 -1.56 0.69 11.20
N THR A 44 -0.46 0.69 11.95
CA THR A 44 0.00 -0.49 12.72
C THR A 44 -0.92 -0.82 13.90
N ASN A 45 -1.80 0.10 14.32
CA ASN A 45 -2.84 -0.23 15.30
C ASN A 45 -3.93 -1.14 14.70
N TYR A 46 -3.96 -1.27 13.38
CA TYR A 46 -5.00 -1.96 12.62
C TYR A 46 -4.48 -3.20 11.86
N SER A 47 -3.24 -3.64 12.12
CA SER A 47 -2.59 -4.73 11.39
C SER A 47 -3.43 -6.01 11.33
N ARG A 48 -4.08 -6.38 12.44
CA ARG A 48 -4.96 -7.57 12.49
C ARG A 48 -6.19 -7.43 11.61
N ILE A 49 -6.75 -6.22 11.53
CA ILE A 49 -7.94 -5.94 10.71
C ILE A 49 -7.53 -5.91 9.24
N VAL A 50 -6.45 -5.19 8.90
CA VAL A 50 -5.85 -5.18 7.55
C VAL A 50 -5.58 -6.60 7.06
N PHE A 51 -4.91 -7.41 7.88
CA PHE A 51 -4.58 -8.80 7.57
C PHE A 51 -5.82 -9.63 7.25
N LYS A 52 -6.89 -9.47 8.04
CA LYS A 52 -8.16 -10.19 7.87
C LYS A 52 -8.95 -9.71 6.64
N GLU A 53 -9.15 -8.41 6.50
CA GLU A 53 -9.94 -7.78 5.43
C GLU A 53 -9.31 -8.04 4.06
N LEU A 54 -7.98 -8.02 3.97
CA LEU A 54 -7.27 -8.32 2.73
C LEU A 54 -7.01 -9.82 2.53
N ASN A 55 -7.43 -10.67 3.48
CA ASN A 55 -7.24 -12.12 3.46
C ASN A 55 -5.77 -12.51 3.16
N LEU A 56 -4.82 -11.85 3.84
CA LEU A 56 -3.39 -12.03 3.60
C LEU A 56 -2.92 -13.40 4.08
N LYS A 57 -1.91 -13.95 3.40
CA LYS A 57 -1.27 -15.24 3.73
C LYS A 57 0.16 -15.09 4.22
N GLY A 58 0.75 -13.89 4.11
CA GLY A 58 2.10 -13.57 4.56
C GLY A 58 3.19 -13.78 3.50
N ASN A 59 2.80 -14.15 2.28
CA ASN A 59 3.69 -14.18 1.10
C ASN A 59 3.53 -12.93 0.23
N GLU A 60 2.57 -12.06 0.53
CA GLU A 60 2.34 -10.82 -0.19
C GLU A 60 3.38 -9.74 0.15
N ILE A 61 3.77 -8.98 -0.87
CA ILE A 61 4.51 -7.74 -0.74
C ILE A 61 3.48 -6.62 -0.56
N VAL A 62 3.35 -6.18 0.68
CA VAL A 62 2.51 -5.05 1.04
C VAL A 62 3.38 -3.82 1.19
N VAL A 63 3.13 -2.80 0.38
CA VAL A 63 3.73 -1.48 0.52
C VAL A 63 2.79 -0.60 1.33
N LEU A 64 3.28 -0.12 2.47
CA LEU A 64 2.63 0.91 3.26
C LEU A 64 3.12 2.29 2.80
N ASP A 65 2.19 3.11 2.33
CA ASP A 65 2.42 4.50 1.97
C ASP A 65 1.96 5.43 3.10
N LEU A 66 2.91 6.11 3.72
CA LEU A 66 2.71 7.10 4.80
C LEU A 66 2.71 8.54 4.28
N SER A 67 2.77 8.77 2.96
CA SER A 67 2.94 10.12 2.42
C SER A 67 1.80 11.08 2.71
N ASN A 68 0.61 10.59 3.05
CA ASN A 68 -0.49 11.44 3.54
C ASN A 68 -0.21 11.99 4.96
N ILE A 69 0.65 11.31 5.73
CA ILE A 69 1.06 11.67 7.10
C ILE A 69 2.34 12.52 7.06
N SER A 70 3.39 12.03 6.40
CA SER A 70 4.75 12.62 6.42
C SER A 70 5.11 13.45 5.18
N GLY A 71 4.20 13.59 4.21
CA GLY A 71 4.47 14.20 2.91
C GLY A 71 5.07 13.21 1.91
N LEU A 72 5.01 13.55 0.62
CA LEU A 72 5.50 12.68 -0.45
C LEU A 72 7.03 12.70 -0.53
N SER A 73 7.66 11.61 -0.09
CA SER A 73 9.09 11.35 -0.23
C SER A 73 9.32 9.83 -0.27
N MET A 74 10.45 9.37 -0.78
CA MET A 74 10.79 7.93 -0.75
C MET A 74 10.85 7.37 0.68
N ASP A 75 11.16 8.22 1.66
CA ASP A 75 11.19 7.85 3.07
C ASP A 75 9.81 7.57 3.67
N SER A 76 8.75 7.94 2.96
CA SER A 76 7.37 7.73 3.39
C SER A 76 6.85 6.34 3.01
N PHE A 77 7.66 5.48 2.38
CA PHE A 77 7.23 4.16 1.91
C PHE A 77 7.98 3.02 2.60
N PHE A 78 7.24 2.01 3.04
CA PHE A 78 7.76 0.85 3.73
C PHE A 78 7.17 -0.44 3.16
N ILE A 79 7.95 -1.51 3.11
CA ILE A 79 7.42 -2.86 2.99
C ILE A 79 6.91 -3.30 4.36
N TRP A 80 5.66 -3.70 4.42
CA TRP A 80 4.98 -4.22 5.60
C TRP A 80 4.91 -5.75 5.51
N ASN A 81 5.81 -6.41 6.23
CA ASN A 81 5.90 -7.86 6.27
C ASN A 81 5.01 -8.41 7.40
N PHE A 82 3.98 -9.18 7.02
CA PHE A 82 3.11 -9.87 7.97
C PHE A 82 3.66 -11.27 8.27
N ILE A 83 4.01 -11.54 9.53
CA ILE A 83 4.52 -12.84 9.95
C ILE A 83 3.34 -13.70 10.41
N VAL A 84 3.10 -14.79 9.69
CA VAL A 84 1.93 -15.65 9.90
C VAL A 84 2.33 -16.97 10.55
N LYS A 85 1.57 -17.42 11.55
CA LYS A 85 1.66 -18.76 12.15
C LYS A 85 0.27 -19.35 12.32
N ASN A 86 0.06 -20.59 11.86
CA ASN A 86 -1.25 -21.28 11.94
C ASN A 86 -2.39 -20.40 11.39
N ASP A 87 -2.20 -19.83 10.19
CA ASP A 87 -3.16 -18.95 9.50
C ASP A 87 -3.58 -17.68 10.28
N LYS A 88 -2.78 -17.28 11.28
CA LYS A 88 -3.02 -16.09 12.08
C LYS A 88 -1.83 -15.16 12.03
N LEU A 89 -2.11 -13.85 12.02
CA LEU A 89 -1.08 -12.82 12.22
C LEU A 89 -0.44 -13.00 13.59
N TYR A 90 0.85 -13.36 13.58
CA TYR A 90 1.67 -13.55 14.75
C TYR A 90 2.44 -12.27 15.10
N ASP A 91 3.08 -11.65 14.10
CA ASP A 91 3.94 -10.48 14.27
C ASP A 91 4.01 -9.68 12.97
N GLU A 92 4.61 -8.48 13.00
CA GLU A 92 4.81 -7.63 11.83
C GLU A 92 6.19 -6.96 11.82
N LYS A 93 6.71 -6.69 10.62
CA LYS A 93 7.98 -5.97 10.45
C LYS A 93 7.89 -4.97 9.32
N PHE A 94 8.58 -3.85 9.48
CA PHE A 94 8.67 -2.81 8.48
C PHE A 94 10.08 -2.72 7.93
N THR A 95 10.19 -2.64 6.61
CA THR A 95 11.47 -2.47 5.93
C THR A 95 11.38 -1.26 5.03
N LYS A 96 12.31 -0.32 5.17
CA LYS A 96 12.34 0.88 4.34
C LYS A 96 12.56 0.49 2.87
N ILE A 97 11.82 1.14 1.96
CA ILE A 97 11.99 0.92 0.53
C ILE A 97 13.25 1.64 0.06
N ASN A 98 14.38 0.94 0.13
CA ASN A 98 15.65 1.39 -0.45
C ASN A 98 15.97 0.67 -1.78
N LEU A 99 15.26 -0.43 -2.09
CA LEU A 99 15.70 -1.45 -3.05
C LEU A 99 14.60 -1.98 -4.00
N LEU A 100 13.48 -1.27 -4.18
CA LEU A 100 12.51 -1.72 -5.21
C LEU A 100 13.09 -1.67 -6.63
N GLU A 101 14.17 -0.92 -6.83
CA GLU A 101 15.04 -0.99 -8.00
C GLU A 101 15.54 -2.43 -8.15
N ASN A 102 15.08 -3.15 -9.20
CA ASN A 102 15.33 -4.58 -9.49
C ASN A 102 14.31 -5.60 -8.98
N SER A 103 13.16 -5.17 -8.46
CA SER A 103 12.05 -6.10 -8.19
C SER A 103 11.07 -6.16 -9.38
N GLU A 104 10.44 -7.32 -9.61
CA GLU A 104 9.37 -7.45 -10.61
C GLU A 104 8.16 -6.53 -10.36
N PHE A 105 8.11 -5.90 -9.19
CA PHE A 105 7.05 -4.99 -8.73
C PHE A 105 7.34 -3.51 -9.01
N GLU A 106 8.56 -3.18 -9.46
CA GLU A 106 9.00 -1.80 -9.69
C GLU A 106 8.08 -1.02 -10.63
N GLY A 107 7.61 -1.67 -11.71
CA GLY A 107 6.70 -1.05 -12.67
C GLY A 107 5.35 -0.63 -12.07
N TYR A 108 4.82 -1.44 -11.15
CA TYR A 108 3.56 -1.14 -10.47
C TYR A 108 3.71 0.01 -9.48
N PHE A 109 4.78 -0.03 -8.69
CA PHE A 109 5.06 1.02 -7.73
C PHE A 109 5.29 2.35 -8.44
N LYS A 110 6.04 2.37 -9.55
CA LYS A 110 6.22 3.57 -10.39
C LYS A 110 4.89 4.10 -10.93
N ASP A 111 4.05 3.25 -11.52
CA ASP A 111 2.73 3.67 -12.03
C ASP A 111 1.86 4.27 -10.92
N TYR A 112 1.85 3.64 -9.74
CA TYR A 112 1.17 4.17 -8.56
C TYR A 112 1.71 5.55 -8.15
N LEU A 113 3.03 5.72 -8.03
CA LEU A 113 3.65 6.99 -7.68
C LEU A 113 3.32 8.09 -8.69
N PHE A 114 3.39 7.79 -9.98
CA PHE A 114 3.03 8.75 -11.05
C PHE A 114 1.58 9.22 -10.91
N LYS A 115 0.65 8.31 -10.63
CA LYS A 115 -0.76 8.65 -10.41
C LYS A 115 -0.94 9.51 -9.16
N LYS A 116 -0.26 9.17 -8.07
CA LYS A 116 -0.29 9.94 -6.82
C LYS A 116 0.21 11.37 -7.01
N MET A 117 1.37 11.54 -7.65
CA MET A 117 1.92 12.85 -7.98
C MET A 117 0.97 13.69 -8.83
N LYS A 118 0.35 13.08 -9.85
CA LYS A 118 -0.63 13.77 -10.71
C LYS A 118 -1.84 14.25 -9.90
N LYS A 119 -2.36 13.43 -8.98
CA LYS A 119 -3.48 13.80 -8.10
C LYS A 119 -3.12 14.96 -7.19
N ILE A 120 -1.94 14.92 -6.54
CA ILE A 120 -1.46 16.00 -5.66
C ILE A 120 -1.34 17.32 -6.44
N ARG A 121 -0.73 17.28 -7.63
CA ARG A 121 -0.60 18.44 -8.50
C ARG A 121 -1.95 19.05 -8.87
N ASN A 122 -2.92 18.22 -9.28
CA ASN A 122 -4.25 18.71 -9.63
C ASN A 122 -4.98 19.37 -8.44
N ASN A 123 -4.84 18.81 -7.24
CA ASN A 123 -5.43 19.39 -6.04
C ASN A 123 -4.80 20.74 -5.68
N GLN A 124 -3.49 20.92 -5.90
CA GLN A 124 -2.82 22.21 -5.69
C GLN A 124 -3.33 23.30 -6.65
N TYR A 125 -3.60 22.95 -7.92
CA TYR A 125 -4.15 23.89 -8.90
C TYR A 125 -5.61 24.26 -8.67
N GLN A 126 -6.38 23.46 -7.93
CA GLN A 126 -7.77 23.78 -7.59
C GLN A 126 -7.89 24.69 -6.36
N MET A 127 -6.82 24.82 -5.58
CA MET A 127 -6.76 25.67 -4.37
C MET A 127 -6.02 27.00 -4.61
N ALA A 128 -5.55 27.24 -5.83
CA ALA A 128 -4.88 28.46 -6.29
C ALA A 128 -5.81 29.25 -7.22
#